data_AF-A0A9D6E1W4-F1
#
_entry.id   AF-A0A9D6E1W4-F1
#
_cell.length_a   1.000
_cell.length_b   1.000
_cell.length_c   1.000
_cell.angle_alpha   90.00
_cell.angle_beta   90.00
_cell.angle_gamma   90.00
#
_symmetry.space_group_name_H-M   'P 1'
#
loop_
_entity.id
_entity.type
_entity.pdbx_description
1 polymer ?
#
loop_
_entity_poly.entity_id
_entity_poly.type
_entity_poly.pdbx_seq_one_letter_code
_entity_poly.pdbx_strand_id
1 'polypeptide(L)' 'MTRHAAFMRGINVGGHKKVPMAALKEVMESAGFQDVKTILASGNVLFSAKLEDDSKDPGMGC' A
#
# COMPACT_ATOMS: atom_id res chain seq x y z
N MET A 1 -15.52 4.05 5.46
CA MET A 1 -14.35 3.58 4.68
C MET A 1 -13.63 4.82 4.19
N THR A 2 -12.34 4.91 4.44
CA THR A 2 -11.53 6.07 4.03
C THR A 2 -10.62 5.64 2.90
N ARG A 3 -10.51 6.47 1.86
CA ARG A 3 -9.61 6.24 0.73
C ARG A 3 -8.22 6.76 1.06
N HIS A 4 -7.22 5.93 0.79
CA HIS A 4 -5.81 6.20 1.06
C HIS A 4 -4.99 5.98 -0.19
N ALA A 5 -3.88 6.70 -0.32
CA ALA A 5 -2.89 6.52 -1.36
C ALA A 5 -1.56 6.14 -0.73
N ALA A 6 -0.99 4.99 -1.13
CA ALA A 6 0.37 4.58 -0.80
C ALA A 6 1.32 4.95 -1.95
N PHE A 7 2.37 5.70 -1.61
CA PHE A 7 3.43 6.05 -2.54
C PHE A 7 4.64 5.17 -2.27
N MET A 8 4.90 4.20 -3.14
CA MET A 8 6.05 3.31 -2.99
C MET A 8 7.28 3.89 -3.69
N ARG A 9 8.42 3.83 -3.01
CA ARG A 9 9.73 4.20 -3.56
C ARG A 9 10.34 3.00 -4.29
N GLY A 10 10.89 3.24 -5.47
CA GLY A 10 11.81 2.29 -6.12
C GLY A 10 11.16 1.01 -6.63
N ILE A 11 9.86 1.03 -6.92
CA ILE A 11 9.19 -0.09 -7.58
C ILE A 11 9.47 -0.01 -9.09
N ASN A 12 9.86 -1.15 -9.67
CA ASN A 12 10.11 -1.32 -11.11
C ASN A 12 11.14 -0.33 -11.70
N VAL A 13 12.04 0.19 -10.87
CA VAL A 13 13.21 0.97 -11.30
C VAL A 13 14.38 0.04 -11.58
N GLY A 14 15.14 0.31 -12.65
CA GLY A 14 16.37 -0.44 -12.96
C GLY A 14 16.18 -1.88 -13.48
N GLY A 15 14.96 -2.34 -13.75
CA GLY A 15 14.70 -3.55 -14.55
C GLY A 15 15.00 -4.92 -13.91
N HIS A 16 15.83 -4.99 -12.86
CA HIS A 16 16.23 -6.24 -12.21
C HIS A 16 15.17 -6.86 -11.28
N LYS A 17 14.24 -6.04 -10.77
CA LYS A 17 13.23 -6.48 -9.78
C LYS A 17 11.85 -5.95 -10.16
N LYS A 18 11.30 -6.50 -11.25
CA LYS A 18 9.96 -6.16 -11.72
C LYS A 18 8.93 -6.73 -10.76
N VAL A 19 8.06 -5.86 -10.25
CA VAL A 19 6.91 -6.27 -9.45
C VAL A 19 5.69 -6.28 -10.37
N PRO A 20 5.07 -7.44 -10.64
CA PRO A 20 3.83 -7.46 -11.40
C PRO A 20 2.71 -6.80 -10.58
N MET A 21 2.03 -5.82 -11.17
CA MET A 21 0.96 -5.07 -10.50
C MET A 21 -0.21 -5.96 -10.06
N ALA A 22 -0.44 -7.07 -10.77
CA ALA A 22 -1.43 -8.08 -10.37
C ALA A 22 -1.10 -8.73 -9.01
N ALA A 23 0.16 -9.13 -8.80
CA ALA A 23 0.58 -9.70 -7.52
C ALA A 23 0.54 -8.64 -6.39
N LEU A 24 0.91 -7.40 -6.69
CA LEU A 24 0.81 -6.30 -5.71
C LEU A 24 -0.64 -6.07 -5.26
N LYS A 25 -1.57 -6.10 -6.22
CA LYS A 25 -3.01 -5.98 -5.94
C LYS A 25 -3.50 -7.13 -5.05
N GLU A 26 -3.14 -8.37 -5.40
CA GLU A 26 -3.56 -9.58 -4.67
C GLU A 26 -3.06 -9.60 -3.21
N VAL A 27 -1.82 -9.14 -2.99
CA VAL A 27 -1.27 -8.99 -1.64
C VAL A 27 -2.03 -7.95 -0.82
N MET A 28 -2.37 -6.80 -1.42
CA MET A 28 -3.14 -5.77 -0.72
C MET A 28 -4.58 -6.21 -0.44
N GLU A 29 -5.22 -6.92 -1.36
CA GLU A 29 -6.54 -7.51 -1.14
C GLU A 29 -6.49 -8.57 -0.03
N SER A 30 -5.46 -9.43 -0.02
CA SER A 30 -5.24 -10.43 1.05
C SER A 30 -4.93 -9.80 2.41
N ALA A 31 -4.35 -8.60 2.43
CA ALA A 31 -4.13 -7.83 3.66
C ALA A 31 -5.41 -7.14 4.20
N GLY A 32 -6.56 -7.29 3.51
CA GLY A 32 -7.84 -6.74 3.94
C GLY A 32 -8.18 -5.35 3.41
N PHE A 33 -7.35 -4.80 2.51
CA PHE A 33 -7.67 -3.56 1.81
C PHE A 33 -8.69 -3.80 0.70
N GLN A 34 -9.54 -2.81 0.46
CA GLN A 34 -10.63 -2.88 -0.52
C GLN A 34 -10.45 -1.83 -1.61
N ASP A 35 -11.12 -1.97 -2.75
CA ASP A 35 -11.02 -1.02 -3.88
C ASP A 35 -9.56 -0.73 -4.30
N VAL A 36 -8.70 -1.76 -4.27
CA VAL A 36 -7.25 -1.63 -4.56
C VAL A 36 -7.03 -1.36 -6.04
N LYS A 37 -6.38 -0.23 -6.35
CA LYS A 37 -6.01 0.21 -7.70
C LYS A 37 -4.56 0.67 -7.76
N THR A 38 -3.75 -0.02 -8.54
CA THR A 38 -2.37 0.38 -8.82
C THR A 38 -2.34 1.48 -9.88
N ILE A 39 -1.62 2.56 -9.62
CA ILE A 39 -1.43 3.70 -10.52
C ILE A 39 -0.05 3.59 -11.16
N LEU A 40 -0.03 3.35 -12.48
CA LEU A 40 1.18 3.18 -13.30
C LEU A 40 2.10 2.03 -12.82
N ALA A 41 3.18 1.80 -13.55
CA ALA A 41 4.21 0.84 -13.16
C ALA A 41 5.20 1.41 -12.12
N SER A 42 4.84 2.49 -11.43
CA SER A 42 5.66 3.12 -10.38
C SER A 42 5.39 2.56 -8.98
N GLY A 43 4.41 1.66 -8.83
CA GLY A 43 4.06 1.04 -7.55
C GLY A 43 3.22 1.91 -6.62
N ASN A 44 2.64 3.00 -7.12
CA ASN A 44 1.69 3.79 -6.33
C ASN A 44 0.34 3.07 -6.29
N VAL A 45 -0.33 3.06 -5.14
CA VAL A 45 -1.60 2.32 -4.99
C VAL A 45 -2.64 3.15 -4.26
N LEU A 46 -3.84 3.21 -4.83
CA LEU A 46 -5.04 3.74 -4.20
C LEU A 46 -5.83 2.57 -3.60
N PHE A 47 -6.26 2.69 -2.36
CA PHE A 47 -7.07 1.66 -1.70
C PHE A 47 -8.00 2.27 -0.65
N SER A 48 -9.03 1.53 -0.29
CA SER A 48 -9.94 1.84 0.80
C SER A 48 -9.57 1.00 2.02
N ALA A 49 -9.42 1.65 3.16
CA ALA A 49 -9.20 1.02 4.44
C ALA A 49 -10.27 1.47 5.43
N LYS A 50 -10.60 0.60 6.39
CA LYS A 50 -11.20 1.04 7.64
C LYS A 50 -10.04 1.46 8.53
N LEU A 51 -10.04 2.71 8.98
CA LEU A 51 -9.17 3.08 10.10
C LEU A 51 -9.65 2.29 11.31
N GLU A 52 -8.89 1.30 11.72
CA GLU A 52 -8.78 0.95 13.12
C GLU A 52 -7.71 1.90 13.65
N ASP A 53 -8.13 2.87 14.45
CA ASP A 53 -7.24 3.83 15.10
C ASP A 53 -6.39 3.07 16.12
N ASP A 54 -5.29 2.47 15.67
CA ASP A 54 -4.18 2.11 16.55
C ASP A 54 -3.26 3.34 16.67
N SER A 55 -3.84 4.47 17.08
CA SER A 55 -3.07 5.56 17.69
C SER A 55 -2.68 5.12 19.09
N LYS A 56 -1.86 4.07 19.18
CA LYS A 56 -1.08 3.78 20.37
C LYS A 56 0.37 3.74 19.92
N ASP A 57 0.97 4.91 19.87
CA ASP A 57 2.35 5.05 20.29
C ASP A 57 2.31 5.02 21.83
N PRO A 58 2.56 3.87 22.50
CA PRO A 58 2.70 3.86 23.94
C PRO A 58 4.07 4.46 24.28
N GLY A 59 4.16 5.78 24.27
CA GLY A 59 5.18 6.56 24.96
C GLY A 59 6.62 6.26 24.56
N MET A 60 7.17 7.09 23.67
CA MET A 60 8.55 7.54 23.82
C MET A 60 8.63 8.43 25.08
N GLY A 61 8.66 7.78 26.25
CA GLY A 61 9.01 8.40 27.51
C GLY A 61 10.53 8.61 27.56
N CYS A 62 10.92 9.89 27.62
CA CYS A 62 12.24 10.45 27.94
C CYS A 62 13.49 9.88 27.24
#